data_AF-A0A1B9YEN9-F1
#
_entry.id   AF-A0A1B9YEN9-F1
#
_cell.length_a   1.000
_cell.length_b   1.000
_cell.length_c   1.000
_cell.angle_alpha   90.00
_cell.angle_beta   90.00
_cell.angle_gamma   90.00
#
_symmetry.space_group_name_H-M   'P 1'
#
loop_
_entity.id
_entity.type
_entity.pdbx_description
1 polymer ?
#
loop_
_entity_poly.entity_id
_entity_poly.type
_entity_poly.pdbx_seq_one_letter_code
_entity_poly.pdbx_strand_id
1 'polypeptide(L)'
;MDNEFGLLEHQAEFIESDYIHTGIVGGFRSGKSEGGVIKTALKKLAYPGIDVAYYLPTYGLVKDIAYPKFEKFLTKLGVKYSLNKTDHEFLTGYGKIIMRSMDNPDTIIGYEVGYSLIDEADVLPQKHMEDVLTKVVARLSIPLPDGKPNSLDFVSTPEGFKFLYDFFVKKPHPNKKLIKARTENNPFISESYISTIEALYTPEQLLAYLNGEFVNLTTGNVYTKYDRIKNRTNRKIQPGDVLHVGMDFNITKMNAVIHVEDSEHKYAVDEICNAIVMVLFTKKDFETVSRF
;
A
#
# COMPACT_ATOMS: atom_id res chain seq x y z
N MET A 1 -0.87 17.05 -25.38
CA MET A 1 0.04 17.65 -24.38
C MET A 1 1.26 16.76 -24.12
N ASP A 2 1.42 15.66 -24.87
CA ASP A 2 2.25 14.53 -24.41
C ASP A 2 3.75 14.69 -24.67
N ASN A 3 4.14 15.47 -25.70
CA ASN A 3 5.55 15.58 -26.11
C ASN A 3 6.33 16.77 -25.50
N GLU A 4 5.68 17.70 -24.80
CA GLU A 4 6.35 18.90 -24.24
C GLU A 4 6.86 18.69 -22.80
N PHE A 5 6.31 17.67 -22.11
CA PHE A 5 6.67 17.33 -20.74
C PHE A 5 7.44 16.02 -20.60
N GLY A 6 7.51 15.19 -21.64
CA GLY A 6 8.15 13.88 -21.58
C GLY A 6 7.47 12.95 -20.57
N LEU A 7 6.12 12.99 -20.54
CA LEU A 7 5.32 12.19 -19.61
C LEU A 7 5.44 10.71 -19.94
N LEU A 8 5.54 9.89 -18.89
CA LEU A 8 5.45 8.44 -19.00
C LEU A 8 3.97 8.05 -19.16
N GLU A 9 3.70 6.94 -19.84
CA GLU A 9 2.33 6.47 -20.13
C GLU A 9 1.45 6.41 -18.88
N HIS A 10 1.95 5.81 -17.80
CA HIS A 10 1.23 5.70 -16.53
C HIS A 10 1.01 7.06 -15.85
N GLN A 11 1.87 8.06 -16.09
CA GLN A 11 1.68 9.42 -15.58
C GLN A 11 0.58 10.13 -16.38
N ALA A 12 0.58 10.00 -17.71
CA ALA A 12 -0.47 10.54 -18.56
C ALA A 12 -1.83 9.95 -18.17
N GLU A 13 -1.91 8.62 -18.06
CA GLU A 13 -3.12 7.92 -17.62
C GLU A 13 -3.61 8.40 -16.24
N PHE A 14 -2.68 8.65 -15.32
CA PHE A 14 -3.01 9.15 -13.98
C PHE A 14 -3.51 10.60 -14.00
N ILE A 15 -2.86 11.47 -14.77
CA ILE A 15 -3.23 12.89 -14.91
C ILE A 15 -4.62 13.03 -15.54
N GLU A 16 -4.92 12.22 -16.56
CA GLU A 16 -6.19 12.22 -17.29
C GLU A 16 -7.33 11.52 -16.53
N SER A 17 -7.02 10.75 -15.48
CA SER A 17 -8.03 10.03 -14.70
C SER A 17 -8.99 10.97 -13.97
N ASP A 18 -10.28 10.82 -14.27
CA ASP A 18 -11.42 11.53 -13.66
C ASP A 18 -12.10 10.73 -12.52
N TYR A 19 -11.49 9.63 -12.07
CA TYR A 19 -11.99 8.87 -10.91
C TYR A 19 -11.86 9.71 -9.62
N ILE A 20 -12.77 9.51 -8.65
CA ILE A 20 -12.70 10.18 -7.34
C ILE A 20 -11.39 9.84 -6.62
N HIS A 21 -10.93 8.59 -6.77
CA HIS A 21 -9.64 8.16 -6.24
C HIS A 21 -8.85 7.41 -7.31
N THR A 22 -7.71 7.97 -7.67
CA THR A 22 -6.72 7.33 -8.54
C THR A 22 -5.45 7.09 -7.74
N GLY A 23 -4.91 5.87 -7.79
CA GLY A 23 -3.61 5.53 -7.21
C GLY A 23 -2.58 5.23 -8.29
N ILE A 24 -1.34 5.69 -8.14
CA ILE A 24 -0.18 5.05 -8.79
C ILE A 24 0.56 4.23 -7.73
N VAL A 25 0.62 2.92 -7.94
CA VAL A 25 1.55 2.05 -7.22
C VAL A 25 2.71 1.70 -8.13
N GLY A 26 3.94 1.90 -7.68
CA GLY A 26 5.09 1.67 -8.56
C GLY A 26 6.42 1.56 -7.87
N GLY A 27 7.37 0.96 -8.59
CA GLY A 27 8.74 0.76 -8.12
C GLY A 27 9.51 2.06 -7.87
N PHE A 28 10.73 1.93 -7.36
CA PHE A 28 11.64 3.05 -7.20
C PHE A 28 11.96 3.67 -8.56
N ARG A 29 12.08 5.00 -8.61
CA ARG A 29 12.35 5.74 -9.86
C ARG A 29 11.33 5.50 -10.99
N SER A 30 10.14 4.96 -10.72
CA SER A 30 9.10 4.79 -11.75
C SER A 30 8.50 6.09 -12.27
N GLY A 31 8.71 7.22 -11.57
CA GLY A 31 8.13 8.52 -11.95
C GLY A 31 6.81 8.84 -11.24
N LYS A 32 6.31 7.97 -10.36
CA LYS A 32 5.05 8.13 -9.64
C LYS A 32 4.87 9.51 -8.95
N SER A 33 5.84 9.94 -8.14
CA SER A 33 5.74 11.22 -7.41
C SER A 33 5.82 12.42 -8.35
N GLU A 34 6.50 12.31 -9.49
CA GLU A 34 6.48 13.36 -10.52
C GLU A 34 5.07 13.49 -11.12
N GLY A 35 4.41 12.37 -11.44
CA GLY A 35 3.01 12.36 -11.87
C GLY A 35 2.08 13.00 -10.83
N GLY A 36 2.33 12.75 -9.54
CA GLY A 36 1.60 13.37 -8.44
C GLY A 36 1.75 14.89 -8.38
N VAL A 37 2.98 15.39 -8.49
CA VAL A 37 3.27 16.84 -8.52
C VAL A 37 2.59 17.50 -9.73
N ILE A 38 2.73 16.90 -10.91
CA ILE A 38 2.16 17.42 -12.15
C ILE A 38 0.64 17.49 -12.05
N LYS A 39 -0.03 16.41 -11.66
CA LYS A 39 -1.50 16.40 -11.54
C LYS A 39 -1.99 17.43 -10.52
N THR A 40 -1.32 17.55 -9.37
CA THR A 40 -1.67 18.54 -8.34
C THR A 40 -1.57 19.96 -8.85
N ALA A 41 -0.46 20.30 -9.53
CA ALA A 41 -0.28 21.62 -10.11
C ALA A 41 -1.28 21.89 -11.25
N LEU A 42 -1.56 20.93 -12.12
CA LEU A 42 -2.57 21.07 -13.16
C LEU A 42 -3.98 21.29 -12.59
N LYS A 43 -4.36 20.55 -11.54
CA LYS A 43 -5.64 20.76 -10.82
C LYS A 43 -5.70 22.15 -10.18
N LYS A 44 -4.60 22.66 -9.63
CA LYS A 44 -4.51 24.04 -9.13
C LYS A 44 -4.79 25.05 -10.23
N LEU A 45 -4.16 24.89 -11.40
CA LEU A 45 -4.34 25.81 -12.54
C LEU A 45 -5.73 25.70 -13.18
N ALA A 46 -6.33 24.51 -13.19
CA ALA A 46 -7.66 24.28 -13.74
C ALA A 46 -8.78 24.98 -12.95
N TYR A 47 -8.59 25.16 -11.63
CA TYR A 47 -9.58 25.77 -10.75
C TYR A 47 -9.01 26.98 -9.99
N PRO A 48 -8.89 28.16 -10.64
CA PRO A 48 -8.44 29.38 -9.98
C PRO A 48 -9.34 29.73 -8.77
N GLY A 49 -8.73 30.09 -7.64
CA GLY A 49 -9.43 30.42 -6.39
C GLY A 49 -9.75 29.22 -5.49
N ILE A 50 -9.57 27.98 -5.95
CA ILE A 50 -9.86 26.76 -5.15
C ILE A 50 -8.55 26.06 -4.79
N ASP A 51 -8.12 26.13 -3.54
CA ASP A 51 -6.84 25.57 -3.12
C ASP A 51 -6.75 24.05 -3.32
N VAL A 52 -5.52 23.53 -3.40
CA VAL A 52 -5.23 22.09 -3.48
C VAL A 52 -4.23 21.70 -2.39
N ALA A 53 -4.22 20.42 -2.00
CA ALA A 53 -3.29 19.93 -1.00
C ALA A 53 -2.41 18.76 -1.47
N TYR A 54 -1.18 18.72 -0.97
CA TYR A 54 -0.21 17.65 -1.21
C TYR A 54 0.37 17.17 0.13
N TYR A 55 0.38 15.87 0.37
CA TYR A 55 0.77 15.28 1.64
C TYR A 55 1.98 14.35 1.47
N LEU A 56 2.95 14.45 2.39
CA LEU A 56 4.09 13.53 2.48
C LEU A 56 4.27 13.03 3.91
N PRO A 57 4.99 11.91 4.15
CA PRO A 57 5.16 11.36 5.48
C PRO A 57 5.77 12.31 6.51
N THR A 58 6.71 13.19 6.10
CA THR A 58 7.37 14.14 7.00
C THR A 58 7.57 15.51 6.35
N TYR A 59 7.67 16.56 7.16
CA TYR A 59 8.06 17.90 6.66
C TYR A 59 9.48 17.95 6.09
N GLY A 60 10.36 17.01 6.47
CA GLY A 60 11.66 16.84 5.80
C GLY A 60 11.48 16.51 4.32
N LEU A 61 10.63 15.51 4.02
CA LEU A 61 10.32 15.12 2.64
C LEU A 61 9.59 16.24 1.87
N VAL A 62 8.72 17.01 2.54
CA VAL A 62 8.12 18.22 1.94
C VAL A 62 9.20 19.19 1.47
N LYS A 63 10.16 19.52 2.33
CA LYS A 63 11.22 20.48 2.01
C LYS A 63 12.21 19.96 0.95
N ASP A 64 12.59 18.69 1.06
CA ASP A 64 13.69 18.13 0.27
C ASP A 64 13.23 17.59 -1.09
N ILE A 65 11.96 17.18 -1.20
CA ILE A 65 11.43 16.52 -2.39
C ILE A 65 10.31 17.34 -3.03
N ALA A 66 9.29 17.73 -2.25
CA ALA A 66 8.11 18.37 -2.82
C ALA A 66 8.43 19.79 -3.29
N TYR A 67 9.09 20.61 -2.46
CA TYR A 67 9.41 21.99 -2.83
C TYR A 67 10.18 22.07 -4.15
N PRO A 68 11.33 21.38 -4.32
CA PRO A 68 12.10 21.52 -5.55
C PRO A 68 11.33 21.06 -6.79
N LYS A 69 10.48 20.04 -6.67
CA LYS A 69 9.66 19.54 -7.79
C LYS A 69 8.57 20.52 -8.19
N PHE A 70 7.82 21.06 -7.22
CA PHE A 70 6.81 22.07 -7.51
C PHE A 70 7.43 23.37 -8.04
N GLU A 71 8.54 23.84 -7.46
CA GLU A 71 9.29 25.00 -7.96
C GLU A 71 9.70 24.81 -9.42
N LYS A 72 10.32 23.67 -9.74
CA LYS A 72 10.75 23.32 -11.10
C LYS A 72 9.55 23.29 -12.06
N PHE A 73 8.46 22.64 -11.67
CA PHE A 73 7.30 22.47 -12.54
C PHE A 73 6.55 23.79 -12.77
N LEU A 74 6.28 24.56 -11.71
CA LEU A 74 5.63 25.87 -11.82
C LEU A 74 6.48 26.85 -12.63
N THR A 75 7.81 26.85 -12.44
CA THR A 75 8.74 27.67 -13.23
C THR A 75 8.71 27.26 -14.70
N LYS A 76 8.70 25.95 -15.01
CA LYS A 76 8.58 25.44 -16.39
C LYS A 76 7.29 25.91 -17.06
N LEU A 77 6.19 26.02 -16.31
CA LEU A 77 4.91 26.55 -16.79
C LEU A 77 4.83 28.08 -16.83
N GLY A 78 5.88 28.81 -16.40
CA GLY A 78 5.86 30.26 -16.30
C GLY A 78 4.92 30.80 -15.22
N VAL A 79 4.50 29.97 -14.26
CA VAL A 79 3.61 30.36 -13.16
C VAL A 79 4.44 31.04 -12.08
N LYS A 80 4.14 32.31 -11.81
CA LYS A 80 4.74 33.04 -10.70
C LYS A 80 4.22 32.50 -9.37
N TYR A 81 5.11 32.29 -8.42
CA TYR A 81 4.78 31.81 -7.08
C TYR A 81 5.67 32.47 -6.01
N SER A 82 5.20 32.41 -4.77
CA SER A 82 5.99 32.66 -3.55
C SER A 82 5.83 31.48 -2.61
N LEU A 83 6.94 30.99 -2.04
CA LEU A 83 6.93 29.86 -1.11
C LEU A 83 6.98 30.37 0.34
N ASN A 84 5.89 30.17 1.09
CA ASN A 84 5.89 30.36 2.53
C ASN A 84 6.40 29.08 3.20
N LYS A 85 7.66 29.12 3.67
CA LYS A 85 8.33 27.96 4.28
C LYS A 85 7.84 27.65 5.70
N THR A 86 7.21 28.61 6.38
CA THR A 86 6.66 28.42 7.73
C THR A 86 5.34 27.65 7.66
N ASP A 87 4.45 28.10 6.78
CA ASP A 87 3.12 27.49 6.61
C ASP A 87 3.12 26.35 5.59
N HIS A 88 4.25 26.09 4.93
CA HIS A 88 4.40 25.06 3.91
C HIS A 88 3.43 25.24 2.73
N GLU A 89 3.34 26.46 2.19
CA GLU A 89 2.38 26.83 1.15
C GLU A 89 3.05 27.52 -0.03
N PHE A 90 2.73 27.07 -1.25
CA PHE A 90 3.00 27.85 -2.45
C PHE A 90 1.82 28.78 -2.72
N LEU A 91 2.10 30.08 -2.72
CA LEU A 91 1.16 31.14 -3.06
C LEU A 91 1.32 31.45 -4.54
N THR A 92 0.27 31.22 -5.34
CA THR A 92 0.26 31.51 -6.77
C THR A 92 -0.84 32.51 -7.11
N GLY A 93 -0.82 33.09 -8.32
CA GLY A 93 -1.93 33.90 -8.82
C GLY A 93 -3.26 33.15 -8.97
N TYR A 94 -3.24 31.81 -8.88
CA TYR A 94 -4.39 30.93 -9.03
C TYR A 94 -4.95 30.43 -7.69
N GLY A 95 -4.30 30.74 -6.55
CA GLY A 95 -4.60 30.17 -5.23
C GLY A 95 -3.40 29.43 -4.65
N LYS A 96 -3.64 28.66 -3.59
CA LYS A 96 -2.59 27.99 -2.82
C LYS A 96 -2.42 26.51 -3.20
N ILE A 97 -1.18 26.06 -3.17
CA ILE A 97 -0.85 24.63 -3.06
C ILE A 97 -0.35 24.41 -1.64
N ILE A 98 -1.18 23.78 -0.82
CA ILE A 98 -0.96 23.55 0.60
C ILE A 98 -0.19 22.24 0.76
N MET A 99 0.92 22.27 1.49
CA MET A 99 1.68 21.06 1.79
C MET A 99 1.59 20.75 3.28
N ARG A 100 1.24 19.52 3.62
CA ARG A 100 1.20 19.06 5.01
C ARG A 100 1.94 17.75 5.16
N SER A 101 2.49 17.58 6.35
CA SER A 101 3.08 16.32 6.75
C SER A 101 2.01 15.39 7.31
N MET A 102 2.19 14.10 7.10
CA MET A 102 1.33 13.05 7.64
C MET A 102 1.81 12.55 9.02
N ASP A 103 3.01 12.91 9.46
CA ASP A 103 3.55 12.53 10.78
C ASP A 103 2.63 12.92 11.94
N ASN A 104 2.03 14.11 11.86
CA ASN A 104 1.05 14.62 12.80
C ASN A 104 -0.26 14.99 12.07
N PRO A 105 -1.22 14.04 12.00
CA PRO A 105 -2.52 14.26 11.36
C PRO A 105 -3.33 15.41 11.96
N ASP A 106 -3.09 15.79 13.21
CA ASP A 106 -3.81 16.90 13.85
C ASP A 106 -3.44 18.28 13.26
N THR A 107 -2.37 18.37 12.48
CA THR A 107 -2.03 19.57 11.72
C THR A 107 -2.83 19.71 10.41
N ILE A 108 -3.59 18.68 10.03
CA ILE A 108 -4.45 18.65 8.83
C ILE A 108 -5.83 19.22 9.19
N ILE A 109 -5.88 20.50 9.55
CA ILE A 109 -7.08 21.22 9.98
C ILE A 109 -7.10 22.66 9.45
N GLY A 110 -8.29 23.28 9.42
CA GLY A 110 -8.42 24.73 9.23
C GLY A 110 -8.29 25.26 7.79
N TYR A 111 -8.40 24.41 6.78
CA TYR A 111 -8.42 24.81 5.37
C TYR A 111 -9.35 23.93 4.54
N GLU A 112 -9.76 24.38 3.36
CA GLU A 112 -10.62 23.61 2.46
C GLU A 112 -9.98 23.57 1.07
N VAL A 113 -10.11 22.46 0.36
CA VAL A 113 -9.47 22.22 -0.93
C VAL A 113 -10.40 21.52 -1.90
N GLY A 114 -10.16 21.72 -3.20
CA GLY A 114 -10.88 21.05 -4.28
C GLY A 114 -10.26 19.72 -4.73
N TYR A 115 -8.97 19.52 -4.41
CA TYR A 115 -8.18 18.36 -4.79
C TYR A 115 -7.11 18.08 -3.74
N SER A 116 -6.81 16.80 -3.51
CA SER A 116 -5.73 16.37 -2.63
C SER A 116 -4.94 15.21 -3.22
N LEU A 117 -3.65 15.16 -2.91
CA LEU A 117 -2.80 14.03 -3.24
C LEU A 117 -1.95 13.59 -2.05
N ILE A 118 -1.92 12.28 -1.78
CA ILE A 118 -1.08 11.67 -0.75
C ILE A 118 0.07 10.91 -1.42
N ASP A 119 1.30 11.32 -1.13
CA ASP A 119 2.54 10.66 -1.57
C ASP A 119 3.07 9.73 -0.47
N GLU A 120 3.71 8.64 -0.88
CA GLU A 120 4.24 7.59 -0.02
C GLU A 120 3.21 7.01 0.97
N ALA A 121 1.98 6.76 0.50
CA ALA A 121 0.85 6.30 1.31
C ALA A 121 1.08 4.97 2.08
N ASP A 122 1.93 4.07 1.58
CA ASP A 122 2.20 2.77 2.22
C ASP A 122 3.41 2.81 3.18
N VAL A 123 4.07 3.95 3.34
CA VAL A 123 5.19 4.09 4.30
C VAL A 123 4.67 4.06 5.75
N LEU A 124 3.52 4.66 6.01
CA LEU A 124 2.95 4.78 7.35
C LEU A 124 2.28 3.47 7.81
N PRO A 125 2.22 3.20 9.13
CA PRO A 125 1.39 2.13 9.65
C PRO A 125 -0.08 2.32 9.26
N GLN A 126 -0.78 1.22 8.99
CA GLN A 126 -2.15 1.27 8.43
C GLN A 126 -3.11 2.13 9.25
N LYS A 127 -3.16 1.96 10.57
CA LYS A 127 -4.05 2.74 11.45
C LYS A 127 -3.76 4.25 11.39
N HIS A 128 -2.49 4.61 11.26
CA HIS A 128 -2.06 6.01 11.15
C HIS A 128 -2.49 6.59 9.80
N MET A 129 -2.34 5.81 8.72
CA MET A 129 -2.80 6.20 7.39
C MET A 129 -4.33 6.36 7.31
N GLU A 130 -5.10 5.53 8.04
CA GLU A 130 -6.56 5.66 8.14
C GLU A 130 -6.99 6.96 8.84
N ASP A 131 -6.26 7.40 9.88
CA ASP A 131 -6.50 8.70 10.54
C ASP A 131 -6.17 9.86 9.59
N VAL A 132 -5.00 9.82 8.93
CA VAL A 132 -4.63 10.80 7.89
C VAL A 132 -5.72 10.89 6.83
N LEU A 133 -6.17 9.75 6.30
CA LEU A 133 -7.22 9.71 5.28
C LEU A 133 -8.49 10.43 5.75
N THR A 134 -8.91 10.17 6.98
CA THR A 134 -10.10 10.79 7.58
C THR A 134 -9.96 12.31 7.64
N LYS A 135 -8.81 12.80 8.10
CA LYS A 135 -8.53 14.25 8.19
C LYS A 135 -8.47 14.90 6.81
N VAL A 136 -7.82 14.26 5.84
CA VAL A 136 -7.70 14.77 4.45
C VAL A 136 -9.06 14.85 3.77
N VAL A 137 -9.87 13.78 3.85
CA VAL A 137 -11.22 13.77 3.27
C VAL A 137 -12.09 14.89 3.85
N ALA A 138 -11.96 15.18 5.15
CA ALA A 138 -12.69 16.28 5.76
C ALA A 138 -12.35 17.66 5.18
N ARG A 139 -11.20 17.84 4.50
CA ARG A 139 -10.81 19.10 3.85
C ARG A 139 -11.28 19.20 2.39
N LEU A 140 -11.71 18.10 1.79
CA LEU A 140 -12.24 18.05 0.43
C LEU A 140 -13.73 18.42 0.40
N SER A 141 -14.03 19.68 0.69
CA SER A 141 -15.39 20.20 0.85
C SER A 141 -15.81 21.22 -0.20
N ILE A 142 -14.89 21.78 -0.99
CA ILE A 142 -15.19 22.87 -1.93
C ILE A 142 -15.82 22.31 -3.22
N PRO A 143 -17.07 22.67 -3.57
CA PRO A 143 -17.66 22.28 -4.85
C PRO A 143 -16.86 22.85 -6.03
N LEU A 144 -16.56 22.00 -7.02
CA LEU A 144 -15.87 22.45 -8.22
C LEU A 144 -16.86 23.16 -9.17
N PRO A 145 -16.45 24.24 -9.87
CA PRO A 145 -17.34 25.02 -10.74
C PRO A 145 -17.92 24.23 -11.92
N ASP A 146 -17.23 23.18 -12.36
CA ASP A 146 -17.65 22.27 -13.43
C ASP A 146 -18.58 21.14 -12.95
N GLY A 147 -18.91 21.11 -11.66
CA GLY A 147 -19.75 20.08 -11.05
C GLY A 147 -19.08 18.72 -10.88
N LYS A 148 -17.78 18.58 -11.19
CA LYS A 148 -17.04 17.34 -10.94
C LYS A 148 -16.87 17.12 -9.43
N PRO A 149 -16.78 15.85 -8.96
CA PRO A 149 -16.50 15.57 -7.56
C PRO A 149 -15.08 16.01 -7.19
N ASN A 150 -14.87 16.35 -5.91
CA ASN A 150 -13.52 16.45 -5.37
C ASN A 150 -12.83 15.09 -5.45
N SER A 151 -11.53 15.09 -5.77
CA SER A 151 -10.75 13.85 -5.86
C SER A 151 -9.61 13.83 -4.86
N LEU A 152 -9.32 12.63 -4.37
CA LEU A 152 -8.19 12.33 -3.51
C LEU A 152 -7.39 11.20 -4.16
N ASP A 153 -6.20 11.54 -4.62
CA ASP A 153 -5.32 10.62 -5.32
C ASP A 153 -4.12 10.20 -4.45
N PHE A 154 -3.49 9.10 -4.85
CA PHE A 154 -2.41 8.48 -4.09
C PHE A 154 -1.25 8.11 -4.99
N VAL A 155 -0.03 8.24 -4.49
CA VAL A 155 1.15 7.65 -5.13
C VAL A 155 1.99 6.97 -4.05
N SER A 156 2.48 5.76 -4.30
CA SER A 156 3.35 5.06 -3.34
C SER A 156 4.15 3.94 -3.99
N THR A 157 5.23 3.55 -3.29
CA THR A 157 5.83 2.22 -3.46
C THR A 157 5.03 1.22 -2.62
N PRO A 158 4.75 -0.01 -3.09
CA PRO A 158 4.05 -1.00 -2.28
C PRO A 158 4.98 -1.55 -1.19
N GLU A 159 4.65 -1.29 0.07
CA GLU A 159 5.37 -1.84 1.24
C GLU A 159 4.62 -3.06 1.81
N GLY A 160 4.30 -4.00 0.91
CA GLY A 160 3.52 -5.20 1.20
C GLY A 160 2.02 -4.98 1.11
N PHE A 161 1.24 -5.79 1.84
CA PHE A 161 -0.23 -5.74 1.82
C PHE A 161 -0.81 -4.68 2.79
N LYS A 162 -0.41 -3.42 2.63
CA LYS A 162 -0.82 -2.29 3.50
C LYS A 162 -2.00 -1.49 2.93
N PHE A 163 -1.98 -0.16 3.07
CA PHE A 163 -3.10 0.74 2.87
C PHE A 163 -3.60 0.73 1.42
N LEU A 164 -2.72 0.92 0.43
CA LEU A 164 -3.15 0.94 -0.98
C LEU A 164 -3.72 -0.40 -1.41
N TYR A 165 -3.13 -1.51 -0.95
CA TYR A 165 -3.68 -2.84 -1.21
C TYR A 165 -5.08 -3.00 -0.60
N ASP A 166 -5.28 -2.60 0.65
CA ASP A 166 -6.60 -2.67 1.28
C ASP A 166 -7.62 -1.75 0.56
N PHE A 167 -7.22 -0.51 0.28
CA PHE A 167 -8.09 0.54 -0.26
C PHE A 167 -8.49 0.30 -1.72
N PHE A 168 -7.57 -0.15 -2.58
CA PHE A 168 -7.83 -0.35 -4.01
C PHE A 168 -8.13 -1.79 -4.39
N VAL A 169 -7.48 -2.78 -3.76
CA VAL A 169 -7.56 -4.19 -4.18
C VAL A 169 -8.55 -4.98 -3.34
N LYS A 170 -8.49 -4.90 -2.00
CA LYS A 170 -9.45 -5.61 -1.14
C LYS A 170 -10.82 -4.94 -1.10
N LYS A 171 -10.88 -3.61 -1.20
CA LYS A 171 -12.11 -2.81 -1.18
C LYS A 171 -12.31 -2.07 -2.52
N PRO A 172 -12.44 -2.81 -3.63
CA PRO A 172 -12.61 -2.21 -4.95
C PRO A 172 -13.92 -1.42 -5.00
N HIS A 173 -13.93 -0.35 -5.79
CA HIS A 173 -15.11 0.49 -5.97
C HIS A 173 -15.09 1.12 -7.37
N PRO A 174 -16.24 1.34 -8.04
CA PRO A 174 -16.28 1.92 -9.38
C PRO A 174 -15.63 3.30 -9.51
N ASN A 175 -15.56 4.06 -8.42
CA ASN A 175 -14.90 5.37 -8.36
C ASN A 175 -13.42 5.32 -7.95
N LYS A 176 -12.83 4.12 -7.88
CA LYS A 176 -11.42 3.91 -7.59
C LYS A 176 -10.70 3.30 -8.80
N LYS A 177 -9.52 3.83 -9.13
CA LYS A 177 -8.63 3.29 -10.15
C LYS A 177 -7.23 3.16 -9.60
N LEU A 178 -6.59 2.02 -9.82
CA LEU A 178 -5.18 1.80 -9.46
C LEU A 178 -4.37 1.55 -10.73
N ILE A 179 -3.32 2.33 -10.92
CA ILE A 179 -2.39 2.28 -12.03
C ILE A 179 -1.07 1.72 -11.52
N LYS A 180 -0.49 0.79 -12.26
CA LYS A 180 0.83 0.21 -11.95
C LYS A 180 1.92 0.90 -12.75
N ALA A 181 2.98 1.33 -12.09
CA ALA A 181 4.13 1.99 -12.70
C ALA A 181 5.41 1.17 -12.49
N ARG A 182 5.86 0.49 -13.55
CA ARG A 182 7.13 -0.24 -13.56
C ARG A 182 8.30 0.73 -13.71
N THR A 183 9.38 0.47 -13.00
CA THR A 183 10.62 1.23 -13.07
C THR A 183 11.21 1.21 -14.48
N GLU A 184 11.21 0.05 -15.14
CA GLU A 184 11.72 -0.13 -16.51
C GLU A 184 11.00 0.73 -17.57
N ASN A 185 9.76 1.14 -17.31
CA ASN A 185 9.01 2.01 -18.22
C ASN A 185 9.53 3.46 -18.20
N ASN A 186 10.43 3.80 -17.28
CA ASN A 186 11.06 5.11 -17.23
C ASN A 186 12.38 5.10 -18.04
N PRO A 187 12.44 5.69 -19.24
CA PRO A 187 13.65 5.70 -20.07
C PRO A 187 14.78 6.58 -19.50
N PHE A 188 14.53 7.33 -18.42
CA PHE A 188 15.50 8.23 -17.80
C PHE A 188 16.33 7.58 -16.68
N ILE A 189 16.21 6.26 -16.46
CA ILE A 189 17.01 5.53 -15.47
C ILE A 189 18.26 4.93 -16.12
N SER A 190 19.37 4.93 -15.39
CA SER A 190 20.58 4.26 -15.87
C SER A 190 20.45 2.74 -15.71
N GLU A 191 20.99 1.97 -16.66
CA GLU A 191 21.03 0.50 -16.54
C GLU A 191 21.74 0.03 -15.26
N SER A 192 22.80 0.76 -14.86
CA SER A 192 23.52 0.51 -13.61
C SER A 192 22.66 0.63 -12.35
N TYR A 193 21.57 1.41 -12.40
CA TYR A 193 20.65 1.55 -11.28
C TYR A 193 19.85 0.27 -11.06
N ILE A 194 19.32 -0.31 -12.15
CA ILE A 194 18.54 -1.56 -12.09
C ILE A 194 19.42 -2.68 -11.56
N SER A 195 20.62 -2.85 -12.11
CA SER A 195 21.53 -3.92 -11.67
C SER A 195 21.96 -3.77 -10.20
N THR A 196 22.10 -2.54 -9.72
CA THR A 196 22.38 -2.28 -8.29
C THR A 196 21.19 -2.70 -7.41
N ILE A 197 19.96 -2.37 -7.81
CA ILE A 197 18.76 -2.78 -7.07
C ILE A 197 18.62 -4.31 -7.09
N GLU A 198 18.83 -4.96 -8.24
CA GLU A 198 18.79 -6.43 -8.35
C GLU A 198 19.81 -7.13 -7.44
N ALA A 199 20.98 -6.53 -7.23
CA ALA A 199 22.01 -7.07 -6.34
C ALA A 199 21.69 -6.92 -4.84
N LEU A 200 20.83 -5.96 -4.46
CA LEU A 200 20.56 -5.63 -3.06
C LEU A 200 19.31 -6.30 -2.47
N TYR A 201 18.35 -6.67 -3.31
CA TYR A 201 17.02 -7.10 -2.88
C TYR A 201 16.70 -8.54 -3.31
N THR A 202 15.84 -9.22 -2.54
CA THR A 202 15.36 -10.56 -2.92
C THR A 202 14.44 -10.50 -4.14
N PRO A 203 14.24 -11.61 -4.87
CA PRO A 203 13.31 -11.64 -6.01
C PRO A 203 11.91 -11.11 -5.68
N GLU A 204 11.38 -11.40 -4.49
CA GLU A 204 10.08 -10.88 -4.04
C GLU A 204 10.12 -9.36 -3.85
N GLN A 205 11.16 -8.84 -3.17
CA GLN A 205 11.34 -7.40 -3.00
C GLN A 205 11.47 -6.68 -4.34
N LEU A 206 12.11 -7.30 -5.34
CA LEU A 206 12.21 -6.74 -6.69
C LEU A 206 10.85 -6.62 -7.38
N LEU A 207 9.91 -7.54 -7.14
CA LEU A 207 8.54 -7.40 -7.65
C LEU A 207 7.86 -6.13 -7.10
N ALA A 208 8.06 -5.80 -5.82
CA ALA A 208 7.55 -4.56 -5.25
C ALA A 208 8.31 -3.33 -5.80
N TYR A 209 9.64 -3.36 -5.71
CA TYR A 209 10.50 -2.20 -5.88
C TYR A 209 10.87 -1.88 -7.33
N LEU A 210 10.65 -2.80 -8.28
CA LEU A 210 10.75 -2.53 -9.72
C LEU A 210 9.40 -2.60 -10.42
N ASN A 211 8.54 -3.56 -10.07
CA ASN A 211 7.29 -3.79 -10.80
C ASN A 211 6.05 -3.17 -10.14
N GLY A 212 6.15 -2.66 -8.91
CA GLY A 212 5.00 -2.11 -8.20
C GLY A 212 3.98 -3.17 -7.78
N GLU A 213 4.42 -4.41 -7.54
CA GLU A 213 3.56 -5.50 -7.10
C GLU A 213 3.36 -5.52 -5.58
N PHE A 214 2.15 -5.83 -5.14
CA PHE A 214 1.88 -6.12 -3.73
C PHE A 214 2.29 -7.56 -3.43
N VAL A 215 3.39 -7.72 -2.70
CA VAL A 215 3.95 -9.03 -2.32
C VAL A 215 4.15 -9.11 -0.81
N ASN A 216 4.45 -10.30 -0.31
CA ASN A 216 4.80 -10.44 1.09
C ASN A 216 6.27 -10.02 1.30
N LEU A 217 6.48 -8.88 1.98
CA LEU A 217 7.82 -8.35 2.28
C LEU A 217 8.33 -8.73 3.68
N THR A 218 7.50 -9.34 4.54
CA THR A 218 7.98 -9.83 5.84
C THR A 218 8.78 -11.11 5.65
N THR A 219 10.10 -11.00 5.81
CA THR A 219 10.99 -12.13 5.98
C THR A 219 10.57 -12.92 7.22
N GLY A 220 10.27 -14.21 7.07
CA GLY A 220 9.85 -15.07 8.19
C GLY A 220 8.73 -16.06 7.88
N ASN A 221 8.09 -16.00 6.70
CA ASN A 221 7.26 -17.12 6.26
C ASN A 221 8.17 -18.31 5.96
N VAL A 222 8.20 -19.29 6.87
CA VAL A 222 8.91 -20.57 6.70
C VAL A 222 8.46 -21.27 5.40
N TYR A 223 7.23 -21.00 4.94
CA TYR A 223 6.62 -21.62 3.76
C TYR A 223 6.36 -20.61 2.63
N THR A 224 7.42 -20.05 2.04
CA THR A 224 7.34 -19.08 0.92
C THR A 224 6.64 -19.62 -0.33
N LYS A 225 6.57 -20.95 -0.49
CA LYS A 225 5.91 -21.62 -1.63
C LYS A 225 4.44 -21.96 -1.39
N TYR A 226 3.87 -21.61 -0.23
CA TYR A 226 2.47 -21.90 0.06
C TYR A 226 1.54 -20.93 -0.67
N ASP A 227 0.68 -21.48 -1.52
CA ASP A 227 -0.35 -20.77 -2.29
C ASP A 227 -1.72 -21.31 -1.87
N ARG A 228 -2.59 -20.43 -1.35
CA ARG A 228 -3.91 -20.80 -0.82
C ARG A 228 -4.83 -21.47 -1.85
N ILE A 229 -4.63 -21.22 -3.14
CA ILE A 229 -5.44 -21.78 -4.22
C ILE A 229 -4.85 -23.09 -4.70
N LYS A 230 -3.53 -23.19 -4.84
CA LYS A 230 -2.85 -24.42 -5.30
C LYS A 230 -2.76 -25.49 -4.22
N ASN A 231 -2.61 -25.09 -2.96
CA ASN A 231 -2.40 -26.01 -1.84
C ASN A 231 -3.68 -26.36 -1.06
N ARG A 232 -4.85 -25.83 -1.45
CA ARG A 232 -6.13 -26.27 -0.87
C ARG A 232 -6.51 -27.66 -1.39
N THR A 233 -7.19 -28.44 -0.56
CA THR A 233 -7.75 -29.75 -0.95
C THR A 233 -9.24 -29.83 -0.62
N ASN A 234 -9.97 -30.63 -1.41
CA ASN A 234 -11.37 -30.99 -1.13
C ASN A 234 -11.50 -32.46 -0.65
N ARG A 235 -10.37 -33.12 -0.37
CA ARG A 235 -10.36 -34.49 0.16
C ARG A 235 -11.07 -34.52 1.51
N LYS A 236 -11.96 -35.50 1.69
CA LYS A 236 -12.70 -35.76 2.93
C LYS A 236 -12.40 -37.16 3.42
N ILE A 237 -12.34 -37.37 4.74
CA ILE A 237 -12.15 -38.68 5.36
C ILE A 237 -13.17 -39.70 4.82
N GLN A 238 -12.70 -40.91 4.50
CA GLN A 238 -13.47 -42.05 4.00
C GLN A 238 -13.35 -43.26 4.96
N PRO A 239 -14.33 -44.18 4.96
CA PRO A 239 -14.20 -45.44 5.68
C PRO A 239 -12.96 -46.23 5.23
N GLY A 240 -12.11 -46.57 6.18
CA GLY A 240 -10.85 -47.30 5.92
C GLY A 240 -9.61 -46.42 5.83
N ASP A 241 -9.74 -45.09 5.84
CA ASP A 241 -8.59 -44.18 5.91
C ASP A 241 -7.82 -44.38 7.22
N VAL A 242 -6.49 -44.35 7.13
CA VAL A 242 -5.61 -44.20 8.29
C VAL A 242 -5.46 -42.71 8.58
N LEU A 243 -5.82 -42.30 9.80
CA LEU A 243 -5.73 -40.90 10.22
C LEU A 243 -4.38 -40.61 10.87
N HIS A 244 -3.65 -39.66 10.31
CA HIS A 244 -2.39 -39.15 10.86
C HIS A 244 -2.66 -37.83 11.58
N VAL A 245 -2.62 -37.86 12.90
CA VAL A 245 -2.96 -36.69 13.73
C VAL A 245 -1.69 -36.02 14.23
N GLY A 246 -1.40 -34.82 13.70
CA GLY A 246 -0.35 -33.95 14.22
C GLY A 246 -0.92 -33.05 15.30
N MET A 247 -0.43 -33.18 16.53
CA MET A 247 -0.93 -32.42 17.68
C MET A 247 0.07 -31.38 18.16
N ASP A 248 -0.39 -30.14 18.29
CA ASP A 248 0.35 -29.03 18.90
C ASP A 248 -0.06 -28.92 20.38
N PHE A 249 0.83 -29.41 21.26
CA PHE A 249 0.60 -29.43 22.70
C PHE A 249 0.85 -28.05 23.30
N ASN A 250 -0.17 -27.51 23.95
CA ASN A 250 -0.12 -26.22 24.62
C ASN A 250 -0.73 -26.31 26.03
N ILE A 251 -0.36 -25.40 26.92
CA ILE A 251 -0.80 -25.39 28.33
C ILE A 251 -2.30 -25.09 28.44
N THR A 252 -2.86 -24.36 27.47
CA THR A 252 -4.28 -23.97 27.48
C THR A 252 -5.08 -24.66 26.38
N LYS A 253 -5.18 -24.02 25.23
CA LYS A 253 -5.92 -24.49 24.07
C LYS A 253 -4.97 -25.25 23.15
N MET A 254 -5.27 -26.53 22.94
CA MET A 254 -4.53 -27.38 22.01
C MET A 254 -5.20 -27.36 20.63
N ASN A 255 -4.36 -27.53 19.61
CA ASN A 255 -4.83 -27.71 18.24
C ASN A 255 -4.25 -29.00 17.67
N ALA A 256 -5.00 -29.64 16.77
CA ALA A 256 -4.52 -30.79 16.03
C ALA A 256 -4.94 -30.67 14.56
N VAL A 257 -4.08 -31.13 13.66
CA VAL A 257 -4.38 -31.22 12.22
C VAL A 257 -4.40 -32.69 11.82
N ILE A 258 -5.49 -33.09 11.17
CA ILE A 258 -5.72 -34.47 10.75
C ILE A 258 -5.36 -34.58 9.28
N HIS A 259 -4.46 -35.51 8.97
CA HIS A 259 -4.04 -35.81 7.62
C HIS A 259 -4.46 -37.22 7.20
N VAL A 260 -4.71 -37.37 5.90
CA VAL A 260 -4.78 -38.66 5.22
C VAL A 260 -3.73 -38.68 4.11
N GLU A 261 -3.23 -39.87 3.80
CA GLU A 261 -2.21 -40.07 2.77
C GLU A 261 -2.81 -40.92 1.65
N ASP A 262 -2.84 -40.36 0.44
CA ASP A 262 -3.21 -41.11 -0.78
C ASP A 262 -1.98 -41.13 -1.70
N SER A 263 -1.39 -42.32 -1.89
CA SER A 263 -0.17 -42.50 -2.69
C SER A 263 0.97 -41.60 -2.19
N GLU A 264 1.49 -40.68 -3.02
CA GLU A 264 2.60 -39.78 -2.65
C GLU A 264 2.15 -38.45 -2.01
N HIS A 265 0.84 -38.24 -1.82
CA HIS A 265 0.32 -36.95 -1.36
C HIS A 265 -0.32 -37.05 0.03
N LYS A 266 -0.04 -36.05 0.86
CA LYS A 266 -0.62 -35.88 2.19
C LYS A 266 -1.61 -34.71 2.17
N TYR A 267 -2.82 -34.98 2.62
CA TYR A 267 -3.91 -34.01 2.63
C TYR A 267 -4.29 -33.69 4.06
N ALA A 268 -4.19 -32.43 4.46
CA ALA A 268 -4.83 -31.94 5.67
C ALA A 268 -6.34 -31.86 5.41
N VAL A 269 -7.12 -32.74 6.05
CA VAL A 269 -8.55 -32.94 5.75
C VAL A 269 -9.46 -32.40 6.84
N ASP A 270 -8.94 -32.21 8.05
CA ASP A 270 -9.69 -31.67 9.16
C ASP A 270 -8.75 -31.03 10.19
N GLU A 271 -9.30 -30.15 11.02
CA GLU A 271 -8.59 -29.50 12.11
C GLU A 271 -9.45 -29.47 13.38
N ILE A 272 -8.81 -29.76 14.51
CA ILE A 272 -9.39 -29.58 15.84
C ILE A 272 -8.76 -28.33 16.42
N CYS A 273 -9.58 -27.30 16.63
CA CYS A 273 -9.13 -26.01 17.15
C CYS A 273 -9.71 -25.73 18.54
N ASN A 274 -8.92 -25.10 19.42
CA ASN A 274 -9.33 -24.70 20.77
C ASN A 274 -9.75 -25.86 21.70
N ALA A 275 -9.21 -27.07 21.51
CA ALA A 275 -9.55 -28.20 22.37
C ALA A 275 -8.96 -28.02 23.77
N ILE A 276 -9.78 -28.23 24.79
CA ILE A 276 -9.34 -28.41 26.17
C ILE A 276 -9.30 -29.92 26.40
N VAL A 277 -8.12 -30.53 26.20
CA VAL A 277 -7.96 -31.96 26.46
C VAL A 277 -7.80 -32.16 27.97
N MET A 278 -8.79 -32.78 28.59
CA MET A 278 -8.63 -33.38 29.91
C MET A 278 -7.87 -34.69 29.70
N VAL A 279 -6.60 -34.75 30.11
CA VAL A 279 -5.83 -36.00 30.05
C VAL A 279 -6.46 -37.01 31.02
N LEU A 280 -7.27 -37.92 30.49
CA LEU A 280 -7.79 -39.04 31.25
C LEU A 280 -6.70 -40.10 31.35
N PHE A 281 -5.92 -40.08 32.43
CA PHE A 281 -5.05 -41.20 32.78
C PHE A 281 -5.94 -42.38 33.18
N THR A 282 -6.23 -43.29 32.25
CA THR A 282 -6.71 -44.62 32.64
C THR A 282 -5.53 -45.38 33.23
N LYS A 283 -5.46 -45.39 34.56
CA LYS A 283 -4.47 -46.12 35.35
C LYS A 283 -4.62 -47.62 35.08
N LYS A 284 -3.81 -48.18 34.20
CA LYS A 284 -3.62 -49.63 34.08
C LYS A 284 -2.31 -49.97 34.78
N ASP A 285 -2.46 -50.64 35.92
CA ASP A 285 -1.44 -51.36 36.68
C ASP A 285 -0.26 -50.54 37.23
N PHE A 286 -0.47 -49.92 38.39
CA PHE A 286 0.61 -49.71 39.36
C PHE A 286 0.67 -50.94 40.27
N GLU A 287 1.47 -51.94 39.89
CA GLU A 287 1.93 -52.93 40.85
C GLU A 287 2.83 -52.27 41.87
N THR A 288 2.60 -52.69 43.11
CA THR A 288 3.19 -52.14 44.32
C THR A 288 4.68 -52.53 44.36
N VAL A 289 5.59 -51.57 44.26
CA VAL A 289 6.96 -51.77 44.75
C VAL A 289 7.07 -51.07 46.09
N SER A 290 7.12 -51.90 47.12
CA SER A 290 7.31 -51.55 48.52
C SER A 290 8.64 -50.83 48.77
N ARG A 291 8.59 -49.85 49.68
CA ARG A 291 9.66 -49.30 50.54
C ARG A 291 11.03 -49.98 50.43
N PHE A 292 12.08 -49.18 50.17
CA PHE A 292 13.05 -48.73 51.19
C PHE A 292 13.59 -47.35 50.78
#